data_AF-A0A5B7CJZ8-F1
#
_entry.id   AF-A0A5B7CJZ8-F1
#
_cell.length_a   1.000
_cell.length_b   1.000
_cell.length_c   1.000
_cell.angle_alpha   90.00
_cell.angle_beta   90.00
_cell.angle_gamma   90.00
#
_symmetry.space_group_name_H-M   'P 1'
#
loop_
_entity.id
_entity.type
_entity.pdbx_description
1 polymer ?
#
loop_
_entity_poly.entity_id
_entity_poly.type
_entity_poly.pdbx_seq_one_letter_code
_entity_poly.pdbx_strand_id
1 'polypeptide(L)'
;MFVKEFRVILPLTVEEYQVAQLYSVAEASKNETGGGEGIEVLKNEPFENHPLLGDEYSKGQYTYKIYHLKSKVPAFIRLLAPEGSLEMHEEAWNAYPYCRTIISNPGYMKENFYITIESLHVLDNGESENAHRLTGEKLNMREVVTIDIANDTVKPADYKADEDPTKFKSEKTGRGPLQGPQWWKKVRCLSSPK
;
A
#
# COMPACT_ATOMS: atom_id res chain seq x y z
N MET A 1 5.90 12.87 -15.16
CA MET A 1 5.82 11.58 -14.44
C MET A 1 6.76 11.67 -13.25
N PHE A 2 6.31 11.29 -12.06
CA PHE A 2 7.15 11.24 -10.85
C PHE A 2 7.28 9.79 -10.41
N VAL A 3 8.49 9.37 -10.02
CA VAL A 3 8.76 8.00 -9.59
C VAL A 3 9.36 8.05 -8.19
N LYS A 4 8.64 7.54 -7.20
CA LYS A 4 9.12 7.38 -5.82
C LYS A 4 9.02 5.93 -5.40
N GLU A 5 10.07 5.42 -4.78
CA GLU A 5 10.12 4.08 -4.18
C GLU A 5 10.13 4.23 -2.66
N PHE A 6 9.03 3.83 -2.02
CA PHE A 6 8.91 3.83 -0.56
C PHE A 6 9.32 2.47 -0.01
N ARG A 7 10.38 2.44 0.81
CA ARG A 7 10.86 1.23 1.48
C ARG A 7 10.33 1.22 2.92
N VAL A 8 9.33 0.39 3.20
CA VAL A 8 8.72 0.25 4.53
C VAL A 8 9.31 -0.98 5.21
N ILE A 9 10.15 -0.77 6.22
CA ILE A 9 10.77 -1.87 6.96
C ILE A 9 9.85 -2.30 8.10
N LEU A 10 9.54 -3.60 8.19
CA LEU A 10 8.56 -4.14 9.13
C LEU A 10 9.14 -5.29 9.97
N PRO A 11 8.74 -5.45 11.25
CA PRO A 11 9.14 -6.57 12.10
C PRO A 11 8.32 -7.85 11.82
N LEU A 12 8.12 -8.17 10.54
CA LEU A 12 7.27 -9.26 10.04
C LEU A 12 8.03 -10.08 9.01
N THR A 13 7.76 -11.38 8.91
CA THR A 13 8.17 -12.14 7.71
C THR A 13 7.28 -11.79 6.52
N VAL A 14 7.72 -12.16 5.32
CA VAL A 14 6.93 -11.99 4.09
C VAL A 14 5.62 -12.80 4.19
N GLU A 15 5.63 -13.98 4.79
CA GLU A 15 4.42 -14.80 4.96
C GLU A 15 3.44 -14.17 5.96
N GLU A 16 3.94 -13.62 7.07
CA GLU A 16 3.10 -12.91 8.04
C GLU A 16 2.50 -11.65 7.45
N TYR A 17 3.26 -10.91 6.65
CA TYR A 17 2.79 -9.70 6.00
C TYR A 17 1.64 -9.98 5.02
N GLN A 18 1.66 -11.10 4.29
CA GLN A 18 0.58 -11.47 3.38
C GLN A 18 -0.77 -11.51 4.10
N VAL A 19 -0.82 -12.12 5.28
CA VAL A 19 -2.04 -12.23 6.09
C VAL A 19 -2.37 -10.89 6.75
N ALA A 20 -1.36 -10.22 7.31
CA ALA A 20 -1.54 -8.95 8.01
C ALA A 20 -2.06 -7.85 7.07
N GLN A 21 -1.55 -7.74 5.85
CA GLN A 21 -1.98 -6.75 4.86
C GLN A 21 -3.46 -6.91 4.53
N LEU A 22 -3.93 -8.13 4.26
CA LEU A 22 -5.32 -8.38 3.92
C LEU A 22 -6.26 -7.99 5.07
N TYR A 23 -5.89 -8.34 6.31
CA TYR A 23 -6.63 -7.94 7.50
C TYR A 23 -6.65 -6.40 7.67
N SER A 24 -5.49 -5.76 7.61
CA SER A 24 -5.37 -4.31 7.76
C SER A 24 -6.12 -3.53 6.68
N VAL A 25 -6.11 -4.01 5.43
CA VAL A 25 -6.90 -3.40 4.34
C VAL A 25 -8.39 -3.51 4.62
N ALA A 26 -8.87 -4.66 5.12
CA ALA A 26 -10.28 -4.83 5.46
C ALA A 26 -10.72 -3.90 6.61
N GLU A 27 -9.93 -3.82 7.68
CA GLU A 27 -10.22 -2.94 8.83
C GLU A 27 -10.14 -1.46 8.45
N ALA A 28 -9.12 -1.05 7.68
CA ALA A 28 -9.01 0.33 7.19
C ALA A 28 -10.17 0.69 6.26
N SER A 29 -10.57 -0.22 5.36
CA SER A 29 -11.73 -0.02 4.48
C SER A 29 -13.03 0.15 5.28
N LYS A 30 -13.21 -0.61 6.36
CA LYS A 30 -14.37 -0.50 7.25
C LYS A 30 -14.40 0.84 7.97
N ASN A 31 -13.26 1.35 8.44
CA ASN A 31 -13.16 2.65 9.09
C ASN A 31 -13.42 3.81 8.12
N GLU A 32 -13.07 3.64 6.84
CA GLU A 32 -13.29 4.66 5.82
C GLU A 32 -14.67 4.62 5.16
N THR A 33 -15.41 3.52 5.29
CA THR A 33 -16.74 3.36 4.68
C THR A 33 -17.84 3.82 5.63
N GLY A 34 -18.65 4.82 5.22
CA GLY A 34 -19.78 5.31 6.00
C GLY A 34 -20.59 6.40 5.29
N GLY A 35 -21.88 6.48 5.57
CA GLY A 35 -22.75 7.58 5.09
C GLY A 35 -23.34 7.43 3.68
N GLY A 36 -23.36 6.21 3.11
CA GLY A 36 -23.94 5.94 1.78
C GLY A 36 -22.98 6.15 0.61
N GLU A 37 -21.72 6.50 0.89
CA GLU A 37 -20.61 6.54 -0.06
C GLU A 37 -19.42 5.74 0.49
N GLY A 38 -18.59 5.19 -0.41
CA GLY A 38 -17.50 4.30 -0.02
C GLY A 38 -16.84 3.59 -1.20
N ILE A 39 -16.22 2.45 -0.89
CA ILE A 39 -15.52 1.59 -1.84
C ILE A 39 -16.54 0.60 -2.42
N GLU A 40 -16.84 0.73 -3.71
CA GLU A 40 -17.63 -0.25 -4.46
C GLU A 40 -16.71 -1.29 -5.07
N VAL A 41 -16.88 -2.57 -4.71
CA VAL A 41 -16.11 -3.68 -5.29
C VAL A 41 -16.87 -4.25 -6.48
N LEU A 42 -16.41 -4.00 -7.69
CA LEU A 42 -17.02 -4.47 -8.93
C LEU A 42 -16.54 -5.86 -9.35
N LYS A 43 -15.26 -6.15 -9.13
CA LYS A 43 -14.66 -7.48 -9.40
C LYS A 43 -13.76 -7.90 -8.27
N ASN A 44 -13.78 -9.19 -7.97
CA ASN A 44 -12.88 -9.85 -7.05
C ASN A 44 -12.77 -11.31 -7.50
N GLU A 45 -11.85 -11.59 -8.40
CA GLU A 45 -11.73 -12.88 -9.08
C GLU A 45 -10.26 -13.28 -9.25
N PRO A 46 -9.95 -14.58 -9.29
CA PRO A 46 -8.60 -15.02 -9.63
C PRO A 46 -8.25 -14.62 -11.08
N PHE A 47 -6.98 -14.34 -11.33
CA PHE A 47 -6.45 -14.15 -12.68
C PHE A 47 -5.30 -15.12 -12.95
N GLU A 48 -5.12 -15.44 -14.24
CA GLU A 48 -3.99 -16.21 -14.77
C GLU A 48 -3.52 -15.58 -16.08
N ASN A 49 -2.31 -15.93 -16.53
CA ASN A 49 -1.72 -15.47 -17.79
C ASN A 49 -1.65 -13.94 -17.95
N HIS A 50 -1.45 -13.21 -16.85
CA HIS A 50 -1.21 -11.77 -16.87
C HIS A 50 0.20 -11.48 -16.35
N PRO A 51 1.21 -11.35 -17.23
CA PRO A 51 2.59 -11.14 -16.83
C PRO A 51 2.81 -9.85 -16.05
N LEU A 52 3.46 -9.99 -14.91
CA LEU A 52 3.83 -8.94 -13.98
C LEU A 52 5.30 -9.07 -13.64
N LEU A 53 5.97 -7.92 -13.54
CA LEU A 53 7.42 -7.80 -13.35
C LEU A 53 8.19 -8.68 -14.37
N GLY A 54 8.03 -8.38 -15.66
CA GLY A 54 8.42 -9.30 -16.73
C GLY A 54 7.39 -10.43 -16.80
N ASP A 55 7.84 -11.67 -16.58
CA ASP A 55 6.99 -12.88 -16.56
C ASP A 55 7.13 -13.68 -15.25
N GLU A 56 7.68 -13.06 -14.20
CA GLU A 56 7.97 -13.73 -12.93
C GLU A 56 6.68 -14.04 -12.14
N TYR A 57 5.68 -13.15 -12.25
CA TYR A 57 4.39 -13.30 -11.63
C TYR A 57 3.31 -13.26 -12.71
N SER A 58 2.44 -14.26 -12.76
CA SER A 58 1.45 -14.38 -13.86
C SER A 58 0.04 -14.78 -13.42
N LYS A 59 -0.14 -15.05 -12.13
CA LYS A 59 -1.42 -15.46 -11.53
C LYS A 59 -1.57 -14.88 -10.14
N GLY A 60 -2.81 -14.70 -9.70
CA GLY A 60 -3.12 -14.12 -8.40
C GLY A 60 -4.58 -13.74 -8.28
N GLN A 61 -4.87 -12.73 -7.47
CA GLN A 61 -6.22 -12.16 -7.32
C GLN A 61 -6.30 -10.80 -8.01
N TYR A 62 -7.31 -10.62 -8.84
CA TYR A 62 -7.64 -9.34 -9.46
C TYR A 62 -8.84 -8.72 -8.74
N THR A 63 -8.71 -7.45 -8.40
CA THR A 63 -9.84 -6.65 -7.90
C THR A 63 -10.02 -5.39 -8.72
N TYR A 64 -11.28 -5.04 -8.96
CA TYR A 64 -11.66 -3.77 -9.54
C TYR A 64 -12.62 -3.06 -8.60
N LYS A 65 -12.27 -1.85 -8.18
CA LYS A 65 -13.04 -1.05 -7.23
C LYS A 65 -13.26 0.36 -7.74
N ILE A 66 -14.36 0.98 -7.30
CA ILE A 66 -14.64 2.40 -7.50
C ILE A 66 -14.71 3.08 -6.14
N TYR A 67 -13.90 4.12 -5.96
CA TYR A 67 -13.94 5.02 -4.82
C TYR A 67 -14.84 6.20 -5.14
N HIS A 68 -15.95 6.32 -4.41
CA HIS A 68 -16.86 7.46 -4.48
C HIS A 68 -16.45 8.53 -3.46
N LEU A 69 -15.93 9.68 -3.93
CA LEU A 69 -15.29 10.70 -3.08
C LEU A 69 -16.18 11.93 -2.77
N LYS A 70 -17.43 11.97 -3.26
CA LYS A 70 -18.28 13.18 -3.21
C LYS A 70 -18.48 13.73 -1.79
N SER A 71 -18.82 12.89 -0.83
CA SER A 71 -19.02 13.22 0.59
C SER A 71 -17.73 13.41 1.37
N LYS A 72 -16.61 12.86 0.88
CA LYS A 72 -15.28 12.91 1.51
C LYS A 72 -14.52 14.20 1.19
N VAL A 73 -14.95 14.96 0.18
CA VAL A 73 -14.38 16.28 -0.13
C VAL A 73 -15.23 17.42 0.46
N PRO A 74 -14.61 18.53 0.90
CA PRO A 74 -15.32 19.72 1.37
C PRO A 74 -16.42 20.19 0.39
N ALA A 75 -17.52 20.75 0.91
CA ALA A 75 -18.69 21.11 0.10
C ALA A 75 -18.38 22.07 -1.06
N PHE A 76 -17.43 23.00 -0.88
CA PHE A 76 -17.01 23.89 -1.96
C PHE A 76 -16.29 23.16 -3.10
N ILE A 77 -15.57 22.06 -2.81
CA ILE A 77 -14.94 21.22 -3.83
C ILE A 77 -16.02 20.48 -4.61
N ARG A 78 -17.05 19.95 -3.95
CA ARG A 78 -18.18 19.29 -4.64
C ARG A 78 -18.88 20.20 -5.64
N LEU A 79 -19.09 21.47 -5.29
CA LEU A 79 -19.79 22.43 -6.14
C LEU A 79 -18.98 22.82 -7.38
N LEU A 80 -17.65 22.79 -7.28
CA LEU A 80 -16.73 23.18 -8.35
C LEU A 80 -16.21 21.98 -9.15
N ALA A 81 -16.37 20.76 -8.62
CA ALA A 81 -15.91 19.53 -9.22
C ALA A 81 -16.70 19.20 -10.50
N PRO A 82 -16.03 19.02 -11.65
CA PRO A 82 -16.67 18.56 -12.87
C PRO A 82 -17.35 17.19 -12.70
N GLU A 83 -18.35 16.92 -13.52
CA GLU A 83 -19.03 15.63 -13.53
C GLU A 83 -18.02 14.49 -13.77
N GLY A 84 -18.11 13.42 -12.96
CA GLY A 84 -17.19 12.28 -13.02
C GLY A 84 -15.80 12.51 -12.40
N SER A 85 -15.48 13.71 -11.88
CA SER A 85 -14.15 13.99 -11.32
C SER A 85 -13.95 13.52 -9.87
N LEU A 86 -15.01 13.01 -9.22
CA LEU A 86 -15.02 12.58 -7.82
C LEU A 86 -15.17 11.05 -7.69
N GLU A 87 -14.86 10.32 -8.75
CA GLU A 87 -14.86 8.85 -8.79
C GLU A 87 -13.48 8.37 -9.22
N MET A 88 -12.84 7.53 -8.41
CA MET A 88 -11.53 6.97 -8.73
C MET A 88 -11.65 5.46 -8.93
N HIS A 89 -11.09 4.97 -10.02
CA HIS A 89 -11.11 3.56 -10.37
C HIS A 89 -9.80 2.93 -9.93
N GLU A 90 -9.87 1.84 -9.18
CA GLU A 90 -8.70 1.05 -8.76
C GLU A 90 -8.79 -0.34 -9.35
N GLU A 91 -7.80 -0.67 -10.17
CA GLU A 91 -7.54 -2.03 -10.63
C GLU A 91 -6.28 -2.54 -9.95
N ALA A 92 -6.36 -3.69 -9.27
CA ALA A 92 -5.24 -4.29 -8.57
C ALA A 92 -5.05 -5.75 -8.96
N TRP A 93 -3.81 -6.12 -9.28
CA TRP A 93 -3.35 -7.48 -9.53
C TRP A 93 -2.42 -7.89 -8.39
N ASN A 94 -2.96 -8.63 -7.44
CA ASN A 94 -2.22 -9.16 -6.30
C ASN A 94 -1.69 -10.56 -6.63
N ALA A 95 -0.42 -10.63 -7.02
CA ALA A 95 0.35 -11.86 -7.25
C ALA A 95 1.45 -12.00 -6.19
N TYR A 96 1.04 -11.98 -4.92
CA TYR A 96 1.95 -11.95 -3.77
C TYR A 96 3.15 -12.90 -3.93
N PRO A 97 4.40 -12.44 -3.68
CA PRO A 97 4.81 -11.19 -3.02
C PRO A 97 4.80 -9.93 -3.90
N TYR A 98 4.39 -10.00 -5.17
CA TYR A 98 4.29 -8.82 -6.03
C TYR A 98 2.83 -8.34 -6.16
N CYS A 99 2.61 -7.03 -6.13
CA CYS A 99 1.30 -6.43 -6.39
C CYS A 99 1.45 -5.23 -7.32
N ARG A 100 0.55 -5.10 -8.28
CA ARG A 100 0.40 -3.90 -9.10
C ARG A 100 -1.00 -3.34 -8.92
N THR A 101 -1.08 -2.06 -8.60
CA THR A 101 -2.34 -1.31 -8.50
C THR A 101 -2.29 -0.10 -9.43
N ILE A 102 -3.35 0.12 -10.17
CA ILE A 102 -3.53 1.27 -11.07
C ILE A 102 -4.77 2.02 -10.59
N ILE A 103 -4.57 3.29 -10.21
CA ILE A 103 -5.66 4.20 -9.86
C ILE A 103 -5.81 5.22 -10.98
N SER A 104 -7.02 5.39 -11.50
CA SER A 104 -7.34 6.30 -12.60
C SER A 104 -8.65 7.06 -12.37
N ASN A 105 -8.91 8.08 -13.18
CA ASN A 105 -10.17 8.82 -13.20
C ASN A 105 -10.72 8.88 -14.64
N PRO A 106 -11.33 7.79 -15.12
CA PRO A 106 -11.75 7.68 -16.52
C PRO A 106 -12.90 8.63 -16.89
N GLY A 107 -13.75 9.00 -15.92
CA GLY A 107 -14.90 9.86 -16.14
C GLY A 107 -14.54 11.30 -16.52
N TYR A 108 -13.40 11.82 -16.04
CA TYR A 108 -13.01 13.22 -16.25
C TYR A 108 -11.58 13.38 -16.78
N MET A 109 -10.56 12.92 -16.03
CA MET A 109 -9.16 13.13 -16.43
C MET A 109 -8.68 12.20 -17.55
N LYS A 110 -9.34 11.04 -17.73
CA LYS A 110 -8.99 10.04 -18.75
C LYS A 110 -7.50 9.67 -18.66
N GLU A 111 -6.80 9.61 -19.79
CA GLU A 111 -5.37 9.27 -19.89
C GLU A 111 -4.42 10.31 -19.24
N ASN A 112 -4.92 11.49 -18.87
CA ASN A 112 -4.08 12.53 -18.28
C ASN A 112 -3.75 12.28 -16.80
N PHE A 113 -4.40 11.30 -16.16
CA PHE A 113 -4.18 10.97 -14.77
C PHE A 113 -4.17 9.46 -14.54
N TYR A 114 -3.07 8.99 -13.96
CA TYR A 114 -2.99 7.67 -13.36
C TYR A 114 -1.95 7.67 -12.23
N ILE A 115 -2.18 6.83 -11.24
CA ILE A 115 -1.20 6.47 -10.21
C ILE A 115 -0.96 4.98 -10.35
N THR A 116 0.30 4.58 -10.55
CA THR A 116 0.69 3.17 -10.53
C THR A 116 1.48 2.90 -9.27
N ILE A 117 1.01 1.94 -8.48
CA ILE A 117 1.68 1.45 -7.27
C ILE A 117 2.12 0.03 -7.58
N GLU A 118 3.43 -0.18 -7.68
CA GLU A 118 4.03 -1.51 -7.76
C GLU A 118 4.71 -1.79 -6.43
N SER A 119 4.44 -2.95 -5.85
CA SER A 119 4.97 -3.34 -4.54
C SER A 119 5.55 -4.74 -4.62
N LEU A 120 6.75 -4.91 -4.08
CA LEU A 120 7.41 -6.20 -3.94
C LEU A 120 7.79 -6.40 -2.48
N HIS A 121 7.36 -7.52 -1.90
CA HIS A 121 7.63 -7.86 -0.50
C HIS A 121 8.86 -8.77 -0.44
N VAL A 122 9.96 -8.25 0.12
CA VAL A 122 11.25 -8.92 0.16
C VAL A 122 11.64 -9.15 1.62
N LEU A 123 12.25 -10.31 1.90
CA LEU A 123 12.77 -10.63 3.23
C LEU A 123 14.17 -10.02 3.42
N ASP A 124 14.23 -8.69 3.47
CA ASP A 124 15.45 -7.92 3.73
C ASP A 124 15.15 -6.67 4.59
N ASN A 125 16.16 -5.82 4.78
CA ASN A 125 16.04 -4.55 5.52
C ASN A 125 15.88 -3.33 4.59
N GLY A 126 15.26 -3.50 3.42
CA GLY A 126 15.15 -2.45 2.40
C GLY A 126 16.48 -2.17 1.69
N GLU A 127 17.33 -3.19 1.56
CA GLU A 127 18.68 -3.09 1.00
C GLU A 127 18.72 -3.49 -0.48
N SER A 128 17.71 -4.21 -0.97
CA SER A 128 17.59 -4.61 -2.37
C SER A 128 17.55 -3.40 -3.31
N GLU A 129 18.59 -3.26 -4.13
CA GLU A 129 18.66 -2.22 -5.14
C GLU A 129 17.89 -2.58 -6.41
N ASN A 130 17.12 -1.61 -6.92
CA ASN A 130 16.29 -1.72 -8.13
C ASN A 130 15.45 -3.01 -8.18
N ALA A 131 14.78 -3.36 -7.07
CA ALA A 131 13.98 -4.57 -6.94
C ALA A 131 12.91 -4.72 -8.05
N HIS A 132 12.38 -3.60 -8.54
CA HIS A 132 11.40 -3.55 -9.63
C HIS A 132 12.00 -3.62 -11.05
N ARG A 133 13.31 -3.78 -11.18
CA ARG A 133 14.02 -3.86 -12.46
C ARG A 133 13.67 -2.70 -13.41
N LEU A 134 13.56 -1.48 -12.86
CA LEU A 134 13.30 -0.28 -13.64
C LEU A 134 14.44 -0.06 -14.63
N THR A 135 14.10 0.40 -15.83
CA THR A 135 15.04 0.63 -16.92
C THR A 135 15.11 2.11 -17.29
N GLY A 136 16.27 2.53 -17.80
CA GLY A 136 16.48 3.83 -18.43
C GLY A 136 16.00 5.02 -17.60
N GLU A 137 15.11 5.82 -18.19
CA GLU A 137 14.61 7.08 -17.63
C GLU A 137 13.91 6.90 -16.27
N LYS A 138 13.11 5.85 -16.10
CA LYS A 138 12.38 5.60 -14.84
C LYS A 138 13.32 5.37 -13.67
N LEU A 139 14.39 4.59 -13.89
CA LEU A 139 15.40 4.34 -12.85
C LEU A 139 16.15 5.64 -12.50
N ASN A 140 16.47 6.46 -13.50
CA ASN A 140 17.15 7.74 -13.28
C ASN A 140 16.30 8.78 -12.55
N MET A 141 14.98 8.77 -12.75
CA MET A 141 14.03 9.67 -12.05
C MET A 141 13.61 9.17 -10.66
N ARG A 142 13.97 7.92 -10.30
CA ARG A 142 13.52 7.30 -9.05
C ARG A 142 14.16 7.97 -7.84
N GLU A 143 13.32 8.48 -6.95
CA GLU A 143 13.70 8.88 -5.59
C GLU A 143 13.37 7.73 -4.61
N VAL A 144 14.35 7.31 -3.82
CA VAL A 144 14.14 6.28 -2.78
C VAL A 144 13.90 6.96 -1.44
N VAL A 145 12.82 6.59 -0.76
CA VAL A 145 12.44 7.08 0.57
C VAL A 145 12.26 5.89 1.50
N THR A 146 13.04 5.81 2.58
CA THR A 146 12.83 4.82 3.63
C THR A 146 11.81 5.36 4.63
N ILE A 147 10.78 4.57 4.94
CA ILE A 147 9.78 4.87 5.97
C ILE A 147 10.16 4.12 7.24
N ASP A 148 10.47 4.86 8.30
CA ASP A 148 10.72 4.34 9.65
C ASP A 148 9.45 4.49 10.51
N ILE A 149 8.67 3.41 10.60
CA ILE A 149 7.38 3.39 11.33
C ILE A 149 7.49 3.72 12.83
N ALA A 150 8.69 3.72 13.40
CA ALA A 150 8.92 4.02 14.82
C ALA A 150 9.38 5.47 15.04
N ASN A 151 10.15 6.04 14.11
CA ASN A 151 10.83 7.31 14.33
C ASN A 151 10.39 8.43 13.38
N ASP A 152 9.72 8.12 12.25
CA ASP A 152 9.20 9.15 11.35
C ASP A 152 8.09 9.95 12.04
N THR A 153 8.05 11.26 11.76
CA THR A 153 7.08 12.15 12.39
C THR A 153 5.69 11.91 11.84
N VAL A 154 4.75 11.56 12.71
CA VAL A 154 3.31 11.49 12.41
C VAL A 154 2.67 12.84 12.73
N LYS A 155 1.74 13.30 11.90
CA LYS A 155 1.01 14.55 12.16
C LYS A 155 0.17 14.41 13.43
N PRO A 156 0.06 15.45 14.27
CA PRO A 156 -0.73 15.37 15.50
C PRO A 156 -2.19 14.94 15.30
N ALA A 157 -2.80 15.28 14.16
CA ALA A 157 -4.18 14.90 13.84
C ALA A 157 -4.34 13.41 13.49
N ASP A 158 -3.28 12.75 13.04
CA ASP A 158 -3.28 11.34 12.63
C ASP A 158 -2.73 10.43 13.75
N TYR A 159 -2.08 10.98 14.77
CA TYR A 159 -1.47 10.22 15.84
C TYR A 159 -2.51 9.59 16.77
N LYS A 160 -2.40 8.27 16.96
CA LYS A 160 -3.14 7.53 17.98
C LYS A 160 -2.19 6.69 18.81
N ALA A 161 -2.30 6.77 20.13
CA ALA A 161 -1.37 6.13 21.04
C ALA A 161 -1.43 4.59 21.00
N ASP A 162 -2.58 4.03 20.62
CA ASP A 162 -2.83 2.60 20.44
C ASP A 162 -2.38 2.07 19.06
N GLU A 163 -2.07 2.96 18.11
CA GLU A 163 -1.47 2.63 16.80
C GLU A 163 0.05 2.92 16.77
N ASP A 164 0.65 3.29 17.91
CA ASP A 164 2.06 3.69 18.03
C ASP A 164 3.01 2.48 18.23
N PRO A 165 3.85 2.12 17.24
CA PRO A 165 4.76 0.97 17.33
C PRO A 165 5.83 1.10 18.42
N THR A 166 6.11 2.32 18.90
CA THR A 166 7.07 2.58 19.98
C THR A 166 6.49 2.30 21.37
N LYS A 167 5.16 2.13 21.45
CA LYS A 167 4.43 1.85 22.69
C LYS A 167 3.81 0.45 22.69
N PHE A 168 3.60 -0.14 21.52
CA PHE A 168 2.99 -1.45 21.38
C PHE A 168 3.98 -2.61 21.62
N LYS A 169 3.54 -3.62 22.39
CA LYS A 169 4.23 -4.91 22.49
C LYS A 169 3.23 -6.04 22.28
N SER A 170 3.50 -6.92 21.32
CA SER A 170 2.65 -8.08 21.07
C SER A 170 2.74 -9.07 22.22
N GLU A 171 1.60 -9.42 22.82
CA GLU A 171 1.52 -10.47 23.84
C GLU A 171 1.79 -11.86 23.24
N LYS A 172 1.41 -12.08 21.98
CA LYS A 172 1.54 -13.38 21.30
C LYS A 172 2.96 -13.68 20.84
N THR A 173 3.65 -12.68 20.29
CA THR A 173 4.99 -12.88 19.68
C THR A 173 6.12 -12.26 20.50
N GLY A 174 5.80 -11.40 21.48
CA GLY A 174 6.78 -10.65 22.25
C GLY A 174 7.46 -9.51 21.48
N ARG A 175 7.13 -9.29 20.20
CA ARG A 175 7.71 -8.22 19.36
C ARG A 175 7.28 -6.84 19.84
N GLY A 176 8.18 -5.88 19.68
CA GLY A 176 7.99 -4.51 20.17
C GLY A 176 8.26 -4.36 21.68
N PRO A 177 8.22 -3.13 22.20
CA PRO A 177 8.12 -1.87 21.45
C PRO A 177 9.33 -1.62 20.54
N LEU A 178 9.09 -0.96 19.41
CA LEU A 178 10.16 -0.57 18.49
C LEU A 178 10.85 0.69 19.03
N GLN A 179 12.15 0.59 19.31
CA GLN A 179 12.88 1.67 19.99
C GLN A 179 14.25 1.93 19.36
N GLY A 180 14.57 3.22 19.27
CA GLY A 180 15.85 3.73 18.80
C GLY A 180 16.00 3.73 17.27
N PRO A 181 17.09 4.33 16.78
CA PRO A 181 17.38 4.35 15.36
C PRO A 181 17.70 2.94 14.86
N GLN A 182 17.28 2.63 13.63
CA GLN A 182 17.55 1.35 12.97
C GLN A 182 17.10 0.14 13.82
N TRP A 183 15.94 0.25 14.48
CA TRP A 183 15.38 -0.80 15.34
C TRP A 183 15.33 -2.16 14.63
N TRP A 184 15.13 -2.18 13.31
CA TRP A 184 15.07 -3.38 12.47
C TRP A 184 16.36 -4.20 12.48
N LYS A 185 17.53 -3.60 12.77
CA LYS A 185 18.78 -4.36 12.94
C LYS A 185 18.82 -5.24 14.18
N LYS A 186 18.01 -4.90 15.18
CA LYS A 186 17.94 -5.60 16.48
C LYS A 186 16.75 -6.54 16.55
N VAL A 187 15.70 -6.26 15.79
CA VAL A 187 14.50 -7.10 15.71
C VAL A 187 14.74 -8.18 14.65
N ARG A 188 15.00 -9.42 15.11
CA ARG A 188 15.00 -10.56 14.20
C ARG A 188 13.55 -10.86 13.82
N CYS A 189 13.26 -11.01 12.53
CA CYS A 189 12.08 -11.76 12.10
C CYS A 189 12.25 -13.17 12.64
N LEU A 190 11.58 -13.47 13.76
CA LEU A 190 11.61 -14.80 14.35
C LEU A 190 11.00 -15.72 13.30
N SER A 191 11.82 -16.56 12.69
CA SER A 191 11.31 -17.76 12.05
C SER A 191 10.49 -18.50 13.11
N SER A 192 9.26 -18.88 12.77
CA SER A 192 8.36 -19.59 13.68
C SER A 192 9.12 -20.69 14.43
N PRO A 193 8.88 -20.89 15.74
CA PRO A 193 9.34 -22.11 16.39
C PRO A 193 8.79 -23.29 15.59
N LYS A 194 9.67 -24.20 15.19
CA LYS A 194 9.29 -25.48 14.61
C LYS A 194 8.37 -26.25 15.56
#